data_AF-A0A2Z3HW99-F1
#
_entry.id   AF-A0A2Z3HW99-F1
#
_cell.length_a   1.000
_cell.length_b   1.000
_cell.length_c   1.000
_cell.angle_alpha   90.00
_cell.angle_beta   90.00
_cell.angle_gamma   90.00
#
_symmetry.space_group_name_H-M   'P 1'
#
loop_
_entity.id
_entity.type
_entity.pdbx_description
1 polymer ?
#
loop_
_entity_poly.entity_id
_entity_poly.type
_entity_poly.pdbx_seq_one_letter_code
_entity_poly.pdbx_strand_id
1 'polypeptide(L)'
;MPSSATPSLRLEMQAAGENLNTWGAPKLNTVIALIDFAIAGWTAVNLTGNAVLTSANFAPDQARAAMLKFTGQGGCTVTLPSVSKRYDVVNATAGTLTLTTGAGQAAVLGPGDAGPVTCDGVNVLGAQIGGRSLKAYVDAQAWAGQSGNLPGQEGAAGLPLVSDGQAPRWAPLSAAAISDFDRRAAALALSLAAAL
;
A
#
# COMPACT_ATOMS: atom_id res chain seq x y z
N MET A 1 16.67 21.63 37.64
CA MET A 1 17.06 20.71 36.55
C MET A 1 16.80 21.43 35.25
N PRO A 2 17.65 21.27 34.22
CA PRO A 2 17.40 21.91 32.92
C PRO A 2 16.19 21.29 32.24
N SER A 3 15.52 22.06 31.38
CA SER A 3 14.55 21.53 30.42
C SER A 3 15.11 20.36 29.61
N SER A 4 14.21 19.48 29.18
CA SER A 4 14.51 18.26 28.41
C SER A 4 13.83 18.32 27.04
N ALA A 5 14.13 17.38 26.14
CA ALA A 5 13.51 17.34 24.82
C ALA A 5 12.66 16.07 24.65
N THR A 6 11.58 16.14 23.86
CA THR A 6 10.89 14.94 23.40
C THR A 6 11.83 14.07 22.55
N PRO A 7 11.68 12.74 22.59
CA PRO A 7 12.65 11.85 21.96
C PRO A 7 12.65 11.93 20.42
N SER A 8 11.50 12.19 19.79
CA SER A 8 11.35 12.07 18.33
C SER A 8 11.51 13.41 17.62
N LEU A 9 10.72 14.41 18.02
CA LEU A 9 10.63 15.72 17.38
C LEU A 9 11.51 16.78 18.07
N ARG A 10 12.14 16.45 19.20
CA ARG A 10 13.02 17.35 19.96
C ARG A 10 12.31 18.63 20.43
N LEU A 11 11.03 18.51 20.78
CA LEU A 11 10.25 19.60 21.35
C LEU A 11 10.67 19.84 22.80
N GLU A 12 10.79 21.09 23.22
CA GLU A 12 11.17 21.43 24.59
C GLU A 12 10.10 21.01 25.60
N MET A 13 10.54 20.30 26.63
CA MET A 13 9.77 19.89 27.80
C MET A 13 10.33 20.61 29.02
N GLN A 14 9.53 21.51 29.57
CA GLN A 14 9.99 22.45 30.58
C GLN A 14 10.25 21.78 31.93
N ALA A 15 11.38 22.10 32.55
CA ALA A 15 11.60 21.71 33.93
C ALA A 15 10.72 22.51 34.89
N ALA A 16 10.38 21.90 36.03
CA ALA A 16 9.60 22.59 37.06
C ALA A 16 10.38 23.82 37.57
N GLY A 17 9.72 24.98 37.55
CA GLY A 17 10.26 26.25 38.06
C GLY A 17 10.99 27.13 37.04
N GLU A 18 11.28 26.66 35.82
CA GLU A 18 11.94 27.50 34.80
C GLU A 18 11.01 28.59 34.21
N ASN A 19 9.69 28.39 34.29
CA ASN A 19 8.66 29.35 33.86
C ASN A 19 7.54 29.47 34.90
N LEU A 20 7.93 29.77 36.15
CA LEU A 20 7.00 29.90 37.27
C LEU A 20 6.02 31.07 37.01
N ASN A 21 4.73 30.79 37.02
CA ASN A 21 3.61 31.69 36.70
C ASN A 21 3.37 32.02 35.22
N THR A 22 4.00 31.30 34.28
CA THR A 22 3.81 31.54 32.83
C THR A 22 3.26 30.34 32.03
N TRP A 23 2.84 29.25 32.71
CA TRP A 23 2.52 27.88 32.23
C TRP A 23 3.67 26.89 32.45
N GLY A 24 3.36 25.61 32.76
CA GLY A 24 4.40 24.65 33.16
C GLY A 24 4.00 23.15 33.19
N ALA A 25 4.84 22.37 33.89
CA ALA A 25 4.72 20.93 34.15
C ALA A 25 3.71 20.61 35.28
N PRO A 26 3.01 19.45 35.26
CA PRO A 26 3.22 18.30 34.37
C PRO A 26 2.31 18.26 33.13
N LYS A 27 1.24 19.08 33.08
CA LYS A 27 0.19 18.95 32.06
C LYS A 27 0.67 19.34 30.67
N LEU A 28 1.41 20.44 30.54
CA LEU A 28 1.93 20.88 29.24
C LEU A 28 2.90 19.85 28.65
N ASN A 29 3.86 19.38 29.46
CA ASN A 29 4.82 18.37 29.04
C ASN A 29 4.13 17.05 28.63
N THR A 30 3.03 16.69 29.29
CA THR A 30 2.21 15.53 28.89
C THR A 30 1.61 15.75 27.51
N VAL A 31 1.02 16.91 27.24
CA VAL A 31 0.45 17.23 25.92
C VAL A 31 1.53 17.22 24.84
N ILE A 32 2.69 17.83 25.10
CA ILE A 32 3.83 17.86 24.17
C ILE A 32 4.31 16.44 23.84
N ALA A 33 4.43 15.56 24.85
CA ALA A 33 4.80 14.16 24.64
C ALA A 33 3.75 13.38 23.83
N LEU A 34 2.46 13.64 24.06
CA LEU A 34 1.38 13.03 23.28
C LEU A 34 1.35 13.52 21.83
N ILE A 35 1.73 14.77 21.56
CA ILE A 35 1.88 15.31 20.20
C ILE A 35 3.08 14.69 19.49
N ASP A 36 4.23 14.59 20.16
CA ASP A 36 5.43 13.90 19.65
C ASP A 36 5.09 12.48 19.18
N PHE A 37 4.39 11.73 20.04
CA PHE A 37 3.94 10.38 19.72
C PHE A 37 2.87 10.35 18.62
N ALA A 38 2.00 11.36 18.55
CA ALA A 38 0.97 11.43 17.51
C ALA A 38 1.51 11.65 16.10
N ILE A 39 2.71 12.23 15.98
CA ILE A 39 3.34 12.56 14.70
C ILE A 39 4.40 11.53 14.31
N ALA A 40 5.20 11.05 15.28
CA ALA A 40 6.35 10.19 15.02
C ALA A 40 6.30 8.83 15.74
N GLY A 41 5.29 8.60 16.58
CA GLY A 41 5.19 7.40 17.41
C GLY A 41 4.91 6.13 16.61
N TRP A 42 5.57 5.05 17.03
CA TRP A 42 5.42 3.70 16.49
C TRP A 42 4.81 2.77 17.54
N THR A 43 3.73 2.07 17.19
CA THR A 43 3.11 1.05 18.06
C THR A 43 3.01 -0.29 17.36
N ALA A 44 3.48 -1.34 18.02
CA ALA A 44 3.24 -2.72 17.60
C ALA A 44 2.06 -3.31 18.39
N VAL A 45 1.08 -3.87 17.68
CA VAL A 45 -0.11 -4.52 18.25
C VAL A 45 -0.08 -5.99 17.86
N ASN A 46 0.04 -6.87 18.84
CA ASN A 46 -0.02 -8.31 18.61
C ASN A 46 -1.47 -8.78 18.63
N LEU A 47 -1.94 -9.32 17.50
CA LEU A 47 -3.30 -9.80 17.31
C LEU A 47 -3.40 -11.30 17.62
N THR A 48 -4.31 -11.62 18.53
CA THR A 48 -4.75 -13.00 18.83
C THR A 48 -6.21 -13.22 18.43
N GLY A 49 -6.80 -12.25 17.71
CA GLY A 49 -8.20 -12.17 17.32
C GLY A 49 -8.57 -10.73 16.94
N ASN A 50 -9.87 -10.48 16.76
CA ASN A 50 -10.36 -9.13 16.55
C ASN A 50 -10.01 -8.22 17.74
N ALA A 51 -9.66 -6.97 17.45
CA ALA A 51 -9.21 -6.03 18.48
C ALA A 51 -9.83 -4.64 18.27
N VAL A 52 -9.87 -3.85 19.33
CA VAL A 52 -10.19 -2.42 19.27
C VAL A 52 -8.93 -1.69 19.73
N LEU A 53 -8.45 -0.72 18.96
CA LEU A 53 -7.32 0.09 19.40
C LEU A 53 -7.70 0.86 20.65
N THR A 54 -6.82 0.85 21.65
CA THR A 54 -7.05 1.67 22.83
C THR A 54 -7.05 3.15 22.47
N SER A 55 -7.94 3.90 23.11
CA SER A 55 -8.03 5.36 23.05
C SER A 55 -8.27 5.89 24.46
N ALA A 56 -7.36 6.72 24.95
CA ALA A 56 -7.43 7.27 26.30
C ALA A 56 -7.30 8.80 26.27
N ASN A 57 -8.02 9.47 27.17
CA ASN A 57 -7.91 10.92 27.32
C ASN A 57 -6.67 11.25 28.14
N PHE A 58 -5.85 12.17 27.62
CA PHE A 58 -4.67 12.71 28.31
C PHE A 58 -3.60 11.66 28.68
N ALA A 59 -3.63 10.49 28.04
CA ALA A 59 -2.72 9.39 28.31
C ALA A 59 -2.26 8.72 27.00
N PRO A 60 -1.15 7.95 27.04
CA PRO A 60 -0.73 7.14 25.91
C PRO A 60 -1.80 6.11 25.52
N ASP A 61 -1.97 5.90 24.23
CA ASP A 61 -2.93 4.94 23.68
C ASP A 61 -2.48 4.48 22.30
N GLN A 62 -2.97 3.31 21.86
CA GLN A 62 -2.53 2.70 20.61
C GLN A 62 -3.00 3.52 19.40
N ALA A 63 -4.23 4.01 19.41
CA ALA A 63 -4.79 4.82 18.32
C ALA A 63 -4.07 6.17 18.15
N ARG A 64 -3.30 6.62 19.15
CA ARG A 64 -2.51 7.85 19.06
C ARG A 64 -1.26 7.70 18.20
N ALA A 65 -0.70 6.51 18.02
CA ALA A 65 0.51 6.37 17.20
C ALA A 65 0.29 6.86 15.76
N ALA A 66 1.34 7.45 15.17
CA ALA A 66 1.37 7.75 13.74
C ALA A 66 1.54 6.47 12.91
N MET A 67 2.32 5.53 13.42
CA MET A 67 2.70 4.30 12.74
C MET A 67 2.23 3.09 13.54
N LEU A 68 1.54 2.16 12.87
CA LEU A 68 0.96 0.96 13.47
C LEU A 68 1.50 -0.29 12.78
N LYS A 69 2.10 -1.21 13.54
CA LYS A 69 2.48 -2.54 13.07
C LYS A 69 1.61 -3.60 13.72
N PHE A 70 0.92 -4.39 12.92
CA PHE A 70 0.14 -5.51 13.42
C PHE A 70 0.91 -6.81 13.22
N THR A 71 1.01 -7.63 14.26
CA THR A 71 1.69 -8.94 14.25
C THR A 71 0.75 -10.04 14.73
N GLY A 72 1.15 -11.31 14.60
CA GLY A 72 0.38 -12.43 15.13
C GLY A 72 -0.59 -13.03 14.11
N GLN A 73 -1.80 -13.36 14.56
CA GLN A 73 -2.79 -14.07 13.75
C GLN A 73 -3.34 -13.20 12.61
N GLY A 74 -3.50 -13.79 11.43
CA GLY A 74 -4.17 -13.16 10.28
C GLY A 74 -5.69 -13.34 10.28
N GLY A 75 -6.38 -12.63 9.40
CA GLY A 75 -7.85 -12.68 9.29
C GLY A 75 -8.57 -11.89 10.39
N CYS A 76 -7.86 -10.99 11.07
CA CYS A 76 -8.40 -10.21 12.18
C CYS A 76 -8.95 -8.86 11.69
N THR A 77 -10.03 -8.43 12.32
CA THR A 77 -10.57 -7.07 12.20
C THR A 77 -10.11 -6.22 13.38
N VAL A 78 -9.53 -5.06 13.07
CA VAL A 78 -9.15 -4.07 14.07
C VAL A 78 -10.03 -2.83 13.93
N THR A 79 -10.71 -2.49 15.02
CA THR A 79 -11.55 -1.29 15.09
C THR A 79 -10.73 -0.09 15.55
N LEU A 80 -10.72 0.94 14.70
CA LEU A 80 -10.15 2.26 14.96
C LEU A 80 -11.21 3.17 15.59
N PRO A 81 -10.83 4.17 16.39
CA PRO A 81 -11.77 5.20 16.83
C PRO A 81 -12.39 5.96 15.64
N SER A 82 -13.68 6.30 15.75
CA SER A 82 -14.46 7.07 14.77
C SER A 82 -14.11 8.56 14.78
N VAL A 83 -12.82 8.88 14.60
CA VAL A 83 -12.28 10.23 14.49
C VAL A 83 -11.32 10.34 13.32
N SER A 84 -11.20 11.54 12.74
CA SER A 84 -10.33 11.76 11.60
C SER A 84 -8.86 11.60 11.99
N LYS A 85 -8.14 10.74 11.27
CA LYS A 85 -6.73 10.48 11.50
C LYS A 85 -6.07 9.77 10.32
N ARG A 86 -4.79 10.07 10.10
CA ARG A 86 -3.91 9.32 9.20
C ARG A 86 -2.96 8.42 9.99
N TYR A 87 -2.71 7.24 9.46
CA TYR A 87 -1.77 6.25 9.96
C TYR A 87 -0.88 5.76 8.82
N ASP A 88 0.34 5.35 9.15
CA ASP A 88 1.12 4.44 8.30
C ASP A 88 1.07 3.05 8.93
N VAL A 89 0.56 2.07 8.18
CA VAL A 89 0.26 0.74 8.70
C VAL A 89 1.16 -0.29 8.06
N VAL A 90 1.64 -1.25 8.87
CA VAL A 90 2.32 -2.46 8.43
C VAL A 90 1.53 -3.68 8.89
N ASN A 91 1.04 -4.48 7.94
CA ASN A 91 0.47 -5.79 8.24
C ASN A 91 1.58 -6.85 8.24
N ALA A 92 2.13 -7.15 9.41
CA ALA A 92 3.08 -8.24 9.64
C ALA A 92 2.40 -9.47 10.28
N THR A 93 1.09 -9.64 10.09
CA THR A 93 0.36 -10.83 10.52
C THR A 93 0.47 -11.94 9.47
N ALA A 94 0.04 -13.15 9.83
CA ALA A 94 0.04 -14.30 8.92
C ALA A 94 -1.04 -14.25 7.81
N GLY A 95 -1.87 -13.21 7.73
CA GLY A 95 -2.98 -13.14 6.78
C GLY A 95 -3.55 -11.75 6.60
N THR A 96 -4.77 -11.68 6.06
CA THR A 96 -5.43 -10.40 5.78
C THR A 96 -5.77 -9.65 7.06
N LEU A 97 -5.52 -8.35 7.08
CA LEU A 97 -5.90 -7.42 8.13
C LEU A 97 -7.01 -6.49 7.61
N THR A 98 -8.07 -6.34 8.38
CA THR A 98 -9.15 -5.40 8.09
C THR A 98 -9.18 -4.30 9.14
N LEU A 99 -9.14 -3.04 8.70
CA LEU A 99 -9.25 -1.86 9.55
C LEU A 99 -10.59 -1.16 9.30
N THR A 100 -11.34 -0.89 10.35
CA THR A 100 -12.68 -0.29 10.26
C THR A 100 -12.95 0.62 11.45
N THR A 101 -13.91 1.54 11.34
CA THR A 101 -14.50 2.24 12.50
C THR A 101 -15.70 1.47 13.09
N GLY A 102 -16.07 0.33 12.49
CA GLY A 102 -17.36 -0.34 12.72
C GLY A 102 -18.49 0.20 11.82
N ALA A 103 -18.20 1.21 11.00
CA ALA A 103 -19.10 1.78 10.00
C ALA A 103 -18.35 2.07 8.69
N GLY A 104 -19.10 2.45 7.65
CA GLY A 104 -18.54 2.92 6.39
C GLY A 104 -17.65 1.90 5.66
N GLN A 105 -16.74 2.42 4.85
CA GLN A 105 -15.75 1.61 4.13
C GLN A 105 -14.62 1.15 5.08
N ALA A 106 -14.08 -0.05 4.84
CA ALA A 106 -12.96 -0.62 5.58
C ALA A 106 -11.73 -0.73 4.68
N ALA A 107 -10.54 -0.50 5.25
CA ALA A 107 -9.28 -0.75 4.57
C ALA A 107 -8.87 -2.20 4.77
N VAL A 108 -8.49 -2.87 3.68
CA VAL A 108 -8.06 -4.26 3.69
C VAL A 108 -6.60 -4.32 3.23
N LEU A 109 -5.74 -4.91 4.06
CA LEU A 109 -4.32 -5.08 3.80
C LEU A 109 -3.99 -6.57 3.80
N GLY A 110 -3.31 -7.05 2.76
CA GLY A 110 -2.76 -8.40 2.69
C GLY A 110 -1.56 -8.58 3.62
N PRO A 111 -1.15 -9.83 3.90
CA PRO A 111 0.05 -10.09 4.69
C PRO A 111 1.28 -9.49 4.00
N GLY A 112 2.10 -8.75 4.74
CA GLY A 112 3.28 -8.03 4.22
C GLY A 112 3.00 -6.64 3.67
N ASP A 113 1.73 -6.26 3.46
CA ASP A 113 1.39 -4.92 2.96
C ASP A 113 1.78 -3.85 3.97
N ALA A 114 2.36 -2.76 3.46
CA ALA A 114 2.70 -1.58 4.23
C ALA A 114 2.33 -0.32 3.45
N GLY A 115 1.72 0.67 4.11
CA GLY A 115 1.37 1.92 3.45
C GLY A 115 0.42 2.81 4.25
N PRO A 116 0.07 3.98 3.68
CA PRO A 116 -0.77 4.94 4.36
C PRO A 116 -2.23 4.47 4.41
N VAL A 117 -2.85 4.67 5.55
CA VAL A 117 -4.27 4.44 5.82
C VAL A 117 -4.86 5.71 6.43
N THR A 118 -6.00 6.15 5.93
CA THR A 118 -6.69 7.35 6.43
C THR A 118 -8.07 6.98 6.93
N CYS A 119 -8.42 7.49 8.11
CA CYS A 119 -9.75 7.47 8.68
C CYS A 119 -10.33 8.89 8.59
N ASP A 120 -11.53 9.07 8.04
CA ASP A 120 -12.25 10.36 8.02
C ASP A 120 -13.23 10.53 9.19
N GLY A 121 -13.25 9.56 10.12
CA GLY A 121 -14.21 9.44 11.22
C GLY A 121 -15.33 8.42 10.96
N VAL A 122 -15.54 8.02 9.70
CA VAL A 122 -16.50 6.98 9.30
C VAL A 122 -15.82 5.93 8.42
N ASN A 123 -15.22 6.35 7.31
CA ASN A 123 -14.54 5.47 6.37
C ASN A 123 -13.07 5.31 6.74
N VAL A 124 -12.55 4.11 6.56
CA VAL A 124 -11.13 3.78 6.63
C VAL A 124 -10.66 3.38 5.24
N LEU A 125 -9.74 4.15 4.69
CA LEU A 125 -9.31 4.06 3.30
C LEU A 125 -7.80 3.82 3.24
N GLY A 126 -7.37 2.81 2.49
CA GLY A 126 -5.98 2.68 2.07
C GLY A 126 -5.64 3.63 0.93
N ALA A 127 -4.39 3.59 0.45
CA ALA A 127 -3.99 4.33 -0.76
C ALA A 127 -4.81 3.87 -1.98
N GLN A 128 -5.56 4.80 -2.57
CA GLN A 128 -6.45 4.54 -3.70
C GLN A 128 -6.59 5.75 -4.61
N ILE A 129 -6.89 5.50 -5.89
CA ILE A 129 -7.17 6.52 -6.91
C ILE A 129 -8.47 6.13 -7.60
N GLY A 130 -9.42 7.08 -7.72
CA GLY A 130 -10.73 6.80 -8.32
C GLY A 130 -11.53 5.71 -7.59
N GLY A 131 -11.33 5.54 -6.28
CA GLY A 131 -12.01 4.53 -5.46
C GLY A 131 -11.49 3.10 -5.64
N ARG A 132 -10.36 2.91 -6.32
CA ARG A 132 -9.70 1.59 -6.46
C ARG A 132 -8.33 1.62 -5.79
N SER A 133 -8.03 0.58 -5.01
CA SER A 133 -6.66 0.39 -4.52
C SER A 133 -5.72 0.15 -5.71
N LEU A 134 -4.44 0.53 -5.56
CA LEU A 134 -3.44 0.29 -6.60
C LEU A 134 -3.34 -1.21 -6.92
N LYS A 135 -3.42 -2.07 -5.89
CA LYS A 135 -3.44 -3.53 -6.06
C LYS A 135 -4.62 -3.97 -6.93
N ALA A 136 -5.84 -3.49 -6.64
CA ALA A 136 -7.02 -3.83 -7.42
C ALA A 136 -6.92 -3.34 -8.87
N TYR A 137 -6.33 -2.18 -9.10
CA TYR A 137 -6.06 -1.69 -10.46
C TYR A 137 -5.07 -2.59 -11.21
N VAL A 138 -3.95 -2.98 -10.58
CA VAL A 138 -2.95 -3.89 -11.17
C VAL A 138 -3.57 -5.25 -11.46
N ASP A 139 -4.25 -5.86 -10.49
CA ASP A 139 -4.88 -7.18 -10.67
C ASP A 139 -5.91 -7.15 -11.82
N ALA A 140 -6.72 -6.08 -11.90
CA ALA A 140 -7.75 -5.95 -12.92
C ALA A 140 -7.19 -5.63 -14.32
N GLN A 141 -6.24 -4.70 -14.43
CA GLN A 141 -5.79 -4.18 -15.72
C GLN A 141 -4.52 -4.87 -16.24
N ALA A 142 -3.56 -5.16 -15.36
CA ALA A 142 -2.30 -5.78 -15.78
C ALA A 142 -2.46 -7.30 -16.00
N TRP A 143 -3.23 -7.97 -15.14
CA TRP A 143 -3.33 -9.43 -15.17
C TRP A 143 -4.65 -9.93 -15.77
N ALA A 144 -5.80 -9.52 -15.23
CA ALA A 144 -7.10 -10.03 -15.70
C ALA A 144 -7.46 -9.52 -17.10
N GLY A 145 -7.26 -8.22 -17.37
CA GLY A 145 -7.54 -7.61 -18.68
C GLY A 145 -6.63 -8.07 -19.82
N GLN A 146 -5.52 -8.75 -19.51
CA GLN A 146 -4.55 -9.26 -20.48
C GLN A 146 -4.37 -10.79 -20.40
N SER A 147 -5.32 -11.47 -19.75
CA SER A 147 -5.33 -12.93 -19.72
C SER A 147 -5.37 -13.49 -21.15
N GLY A 148 -4.47 -14.42 -21.47
CA GLY A 148 -4.27 -14.96 -22.81
C GLY A 148 -3.26 -14.20 -23.68
N ASN A 149 -2.77 -13.03 -23.26
CA ASN A 149 -1.89 -12.18 -24.09
C ASN A 149 -0.50 -11.95 -23.49
N LEU A 150 -0.25 -12.49 -22.29
CA LEU A 150 1.02 -12.33 -21.60
C LEU A 150 1.95 -13.53 -21.85
N PRO A 151 3.28 -13.32 -21.89
CA PRO A 151 4.23 -14.42 -22.00
C PRO A 151 4.12 -15.41 -20.83
N GLY A 152 4.30 -16.71 -21.11
CA GLY A 152 4.39 -17.75 -20.08
C GLY A 152 3.06 -18.24 -19.52
N GLN A 153 1.94 -17.96 -20.18
CA GLN A 153 0.63 -18.51 -19.81
C GLN A 153 0.39 -19.90 -20.43
N GLU A 154 -0.37 -20.74 -19.72
CA GLU A 154 -0.70 -22.10 -20.15
C GLU A 154 -1.46 -22.10 -21.49
N GLY A 155 -1.16 -23.06 -22.37
CA GLY A 155 -1.84 -23.21 -23.67
C GLY A 155 -1.22 -22.45 -24.86
N ALA A 156 -0.17 -21.65 -24.66
CA ALA A 156 0.50 -20.87 -25.72
C ALA A 156 1.94 -21.34 -26.05
N ALA A 157 2.32 -22.55 -25.64
CA ALA A 157 3.68 -23.05 -25.83
C ALA A 157 4.09 -23.09 -27.32
N GLY A 158 5.21 -22.46 -27.65
CA GLY A 158 5.77 -22.44 -29.01
C GLY A 158 5.08 -21.47 -29.98
N LEU A 159 4.06 -20.73 -29.54
CA LEU A 159 3.41 -19.71 -30.37
C LEU A 159 4.09 -18.34 -30.18
N PRO A 160 4.26 -17.55 -31.25
CA PRO A 160 4.63 -16.14 -31.13
C PRO A 160 3.40 -15.26 -30.80
N LEU A 161 3.67 -14.10 -30.22
CA LEU A 161 2.64 -13.08 -29.99
C LEU A 161 2.43 -12.33 -31.31
N VAL A 162 1.20 -12.35 -31.81
CA VAL A 162 0.79 -11.62 -33.02
C VAL A 162 -0.22 -10.55 -32.66
N SER A 163 -0.35 -9.52 -33.50
CA SER A 163 -1.35 -8.46 -33.37
C SER A 163 -1.99 -8.19 -34.72
N ASP A 164 -3.32 -8.02 -34.74
CA ASP A 164 -4.09 -7.60 -35.92
C ASP A 164 -4.38 -6.08 -35.91
N GLY A 165 -3.70 -5.33 -35.04
CA GLY A 165 -3.93 -3.90 -34.86
C GLY A 165 -5.13 -3.56 -33.98
N GLN A 166 -5.85 -4.56 -33.46
CA GLN A 166 -6.92 -4.38 -32.46
C GLN A 166 -6.58 -5.08 -31.15
N ALA A 167 -6.15 -6.35 -31.20
CA ALA A 167 -5.77 -7.09 -30.01
C ALA A 167 -4.51 -7.97 -30.23
N PRO A 168 -3.59 -8.02 -29.25
CA PRO A 168 -2.55 -9.04 -29.25
C PRO A 168 -3.18 -10.42 -28.97
N ARG A 169 -2.60 -11.49 -29.53
CA ARG A 169 -2.96 -12.89 -29.25
C ARG A 169 -1.80 -13.84 -29.56
N TRP A 170 -1.71 -14.98 -28.87
CA TRP A 170 -0.79 -16.05 -29.23
C TRP A 170 -1.36 -16.87 -30.39
N ALA A 171 -0.68 -16.87 -31.54
CA ALA A 171 -1.14 -17.59 -32.72
C ALA A 171 0.03 -17.98 -33.63
N PRO A 172 -0.09 -19.04 -34.46
CA PRO A 172 0.94 -19.37 -35.42
C PRO A 172 1.12 -18.23 -36.45
N LEU A 173 2.35 -18.11 -36.97
CA LEU A 173 2.61 -17.21 -38.10
C LEU A 173 1.91 -17.76 -39.34
N SER A 174 1.20 -16.89 -40.06
CA SER A 174 0.60 -17.22 -41.35
C SER A 174 1.55 -16.83 -42.49
N ALA A 175 1.44 -17.50 -43.64
CA ALA A 175 2.20 -17.13 -44.84
C ALA A 175 1.97 -15.67 -45.27
N ALA A 176 0.77 -15.13 -45.03
CA ALA A 176 0.46 -13.73 -45.28
C ALA A 176 1.27 -12.77 -44.39
N ALA A 177 1.64 -13.18 -43.17
CA ALA A 177 2.45 -12.35 -42.28
C ALA A 177 3.93 -12.27 -42.69
N ILE A 178 4.41 -13.20 -43.53
CA ILE A 178 5.81 -13.28 -43.99
C ILE A 178 5.96 -13.13 -45.51
N SER A 179 4.90 -12.76 -46.23
CA SER A 179 4.92 -12.70 -47.69
C SER A 179 5.95 -11.70 -48.25
N ASP A 180 6.29 -10.66 -47.49
CA ASP A 180 7.34 -9.71 -47.87
C ASP A 180 8.75 -10.27 -47.68
N PHE A 181 8.93 -11.24 -46.77
CA PHE A 181 10.18 -11.99 -46.66
C PHE A 181 10.36 -12.89 -47.87
N ASP A 182 9.33 -13.64 -48.27
CA ASP A 182 9.36 -14.50 -49.45
C ASP A 182 9.63 -13.71 -50.74
N ARG A 183 9.03 -12.51 -50.88
CA ARG A 183 9.31 -11.61 -52.00
C ARG A 183 10.76 -11.12 -52.02
N ARG A 184 11.34 -10.79 -50.87
CA ARG A 184 12.75 -10.37 -50.76
C ARG A 184 13.71 -11.51 -51.05
N ALA A 185 13.42 -12.72 -50.56
CA ALA A 185 14.19 -13.92 -50.86
C ALA A 185 14.14 -14.26 -52.37
N ALA A 186 12.97 -14.19 -52.99
CA ALA A 186 12.80 -14.39 -54.43
C ALA A 186 13.50 -13.30 -55.26
N ALA A 187 13.40 -12.02 -54.86
CA ALA A 187 14.09 -10.93 -55.52
C ALA A 187 15.62 -11.06 -55.42
N LEU A 188 16.14 -11.48 -54.25
CA LEU A 188 17.56 -11.76 -54.07
C LEU A 188 18.02 -12.91 -54.97
N ALA A 189 17.27 -14.02 -55.00
CA ALA A 189 17.57 -15.16 -55.86
C ALA A 189 17.58 -14.79 -57.35
N LEU A 190 16.63 -13.95 -57.80
CA LEU A 190 16.60 -13.43 -59.16
C LEU A 190 17.78 -12.50 -59.46
N SER A 191 18.14 -11.62 -58.52
CA SER A 191 19.27 -10.71 -58.68
C SER A 191 20.62 -11.44 -58.74
N LEU A 192 20.76 -12.54 -57.99
CA LEU A 192 21.94 -13.40 -58.04
C LEU A 192 22.01 -14.20 -59.34
N ALA A 193 20.87 -14.69 -59.84
CA ALA A 193 20.78 -15.38 -61.13
C ALA A 193 21.03 -14.46 -62.34
N ALA A 194 20.76 -13.17 -62.22
CA ALA A 194 21.07 -12.16 -63.25
C ALA A 194 22.51 -11.62 -63.17
N ALA A 195 23.23 -11.91 -62.08
CA ALA A 195 24.61 -11.47 -61.84
C ALA A 195 25.68 -12.56 -62.12
N LEU A 196 25.25 -13.76 -62.52
CA LEU A 196 26.08 -14.89 -62.99
C LEU A 196 25.93 -15.03 -64.52
#